data_AF-A0A525JWV5-F1
#
_entry.id   AF-A0A525JWV5-F1
#
_cell.length_a   1.000
_cell.length_b   1.000
_cell.length_c   1.000
_cell.angle_alpha   90.00
_cell.angle_beta   90.00
_cell.angle_gamma   90.00
#
_symmetry.space_group_name_H-M   'P 1'
#
loop_
_entity.id
_entity.type
_entity.pdbx_description
1 polymer ?
#
loop_
_entity_poly.entity_id
_entity_poly.type
_entity_poly.pdbx_seq_one_letter_code
_entity_poly.pdbx_strand_id
1 'polypeptide(L)'
;MGNDEEGTLARLKAVRKALVDPTIAGHRGRIVKTTGDGMLVEFASAVDAVRCAVEVQGGMAEQNTPVPQGQRIEFRIGIHVGDIIIDDNDIFGDGVNVAARVENACEPGGVCVSGNAFEQIRGKTNFAFDDLGEKKLKNIERPVRLYAVRSATSAATTTTATISTTPSDNSKFLPLPDKPSIAVLPFQNMSGDPEQEYFADGMVEDIITALSRFKALFVIARNSSFTYKGNAVDIKQAGRELGVRYVLEGSVRKAGGKLRITGQLIEAATGAHLWADRFDGPLDDIFELQDKVTSSVVGAIAPRLEKAEMDRSQRKPTESLDAIDLYYRAIQSFRRSTRQGTEDALRLAREVISLDPNFSAAYGLTLECLVKQTVSGWKTIEEAAAEGKQYALRALEVGADDAYALARAAFFFGNSLKDGGTANVIAEQAIAVNPNLSEAWRTRGWMSSYVGQHEPAIEQFNYAMRLNPLDPHTFQVECGLAFANFFLRRFEIALSWATKSLARQNSYGPGLRAAMACYAMLDRIADAQMMLARLRETGDDLTISRFKVRMPYQRREDYDLLIEAFRLAGVPE
;
A
#
# COMPACT_ATOMS: atom_id res chain seq x y z
N MET A 1 -50.36 3.05 1.64
CA MET A 1 -51.31 3.55 2.67
C MET A 1 -52.73 2.96 2.57
N GLY A 2 -53.06 2.04 1.65
CA GLY A 2 -54.47 1.73 1.36
C GLY A 2 -55.28 0.87 2.35
N ASN A 3 -54.68 0.19 3.34
CA ASN A 3 -55.41 -0.80 4.16
C ASN A 3 -55.47 -0.54 5.69
N ASP A 4 -54.67 0.39 6.24
CA ASP A 4 -54.64 0.77 7.67
C ASP A 4 -53.94 2.14 7.85
N GLU A 5 -54.64 3.23 7.52
CA GLU A 5 -54.09 4.60 7.58
C GLU A 5 -53.86 5.07 9.01
N GLU A 6 -54.80 4.79 9.92
CA GLU A 6 -54.74 5.22 11.32
C GLU A 6 -53.61 4.51 12.09
N GLY A 7 -53.45 3.20 11.89
CA GLY A 7 -52.34 2.45 12.48
C GLY A 7 -50.98 2.85 11.91
N THR A 8 -50.90 3.21 10.62
CA THR A 8 -49.64 3.68 10.02
C THR A 8 -49.22 5.03 10.58
N LEU A 9 -50.17 5.96 10.76
CA LEU A 9 -49.90 7.26 11.37
C LEU A 9 -49.47 7.14 12.83
N ALA A 10 -50.09 6.23 13.60
CA ALA A 10 -49.71 5.96 14.99
C ALA A 10 -48.28 5.39 15.09
N ARG A 11 -47.93 4.41 14.23
CA ARG A 11 -46.58 3.84 14.15
C ARG A 11 -45.54 4.90 13.77
N LEU A 12 -45.84 5.75 12.78
CA LEU A 12 -44.95 6.83 12.36
C LEU A 12 -44.69 7.83 13.50
N LYS A 13 -45.72 8.22 14.26
CA LYS A 13 -45.57 9.11 15.43
C LYS A 13 -44.71 8.47 16.53
N ALA A 14 -44.90 7.17 16.80
CA ALA A 14 -44.12 6.44 17.81
C ALA A 14 -42.64 6.36 17.44
N VAL A 15 -42.34 5.98 16.19
CA VAL A 15 -40.98 5.93 15.62
C VAL A 15 -40.30 7.30 15.71
N ARG A 16 -41.02 8.37 15.36
CA ARG A 16 -40.45 9.72 15.42
C ARG A 16 -40.06 10.14 16.82
N LYS A 17 -40.94 9.92 17.80
CA LYS A 17 -40.67 10.27 19.19
C LYS A 17 -39.56 9.43 19.82
N ALA A 18 -39.47 8.15 19.45
CA ALA A 18 -38.54 7.21 20.07
C ALA A 18 -37.15 7.22 19.43
N LEU A 19 -37.05 7.47 18.12
CA LEU A 19 -35.82 7.31 17.35
C LEU A 19 -35.47 8.57 16.54
N VAL A 20 -36.36 9.02 15.66
CA VAL A 20 -35.99 10.02 14.64
C VAL A 20 -35.69 11.40 15.25
N ASP A 21 -36.61 11.96 16.04
CA ASP A 21 -36.46 13.30 16.60
C ASP A 21 -35.28 13.39 17.61
N PRO A 22 -35.06 12.40 18.53
CA PRO A 22 -33.88 12.38 19.38
C PRO A 22 -32.55 12.27 18.63
N THR A 23 -32.47 11.42 17.59
CA THR A 23 -31.25 11.26 16.79
C THR A 23 -30.93 12.53 15.99
N ILE A 24 -31.94 13.24 15.48
CA ILE A 24 -31.74 14.55 14.84
C ILE A 24 -31.16 15.56 15.83
N ALA A 25 -31.73 15.66 17.03
CA ALA A 25 -31.22 16.57 18.06
C ALA A 25 -29.79 16.22 18.50
N GLY A 26 -29.48 14.93 18.66
CA GLY A 26 -28.16 14.43 19.04
C GLY A 26 -27.06 14.78 18.02
N HIS A 27 -27.41 14.84 16.74
CA HIS A 27 -26.51 15.28 15.65
C HIS A 27 -26.66 16.76 15.29
N ARG A 28 -27.25 17.57 16.18
CA ARG A 28 -27.40 19.04 16.03
C ARG A 28 -28.20 19.45 14.78
N GLY A 29 -29.13 18.61 14.34
CA GLY A 29 -30.06 18.94 13.27
C GLY A 29 -31.25 19.74 13.78
N ARG A 30 -31.81 20.60 12.91
CA ARG A 30 -33.02 21.38 13.15
C ARG A 30 -34.13 20.90 12.22
N ILE A 31 -35.23 20.42 12.78
CA ILE A 31 -36.42 20.10 11.99
C ILE A 31 -37.07 21.41 11.56
N VAL A 32 -37.12 21.66 10.25
CA VAL A 32 -37.68 22.88 9.67
C VAL A 32 -39.19 22.75 9.51
N LYS A 33 -39.64 21.66 8.87
CA LYS A 33 -41.06 21.35 8.72
C LYS A 33 -41.30 19.86 8.51
N THR A 34 -42.53 19.43 8.76
CA THR A 34 -43.03 18.08 8.49
C THR A 34 -44.10 18.15 7.41
N THR A 35 -44.02 17.29 6.39
CA THR A 35 -44.89 17.34 5.22
C THR A 35 -45.49 15.96 4.99
N GLY A 36 -46.73 15.77 5.46
CA GLY A 36 -47.39 14.46 5.40
C GLY A 36 -46.61 13.41 6.20
N ASP A 37 -46.06 12.42 5.49
CA ASP A 37 -45.21 11.35 6.01
C ASP A 37 -43.70 11.65 5.95
N GLY A 38 -43.31 12.76 5.33
CA GLY A 38 -41.93 13.24 5.23
C GLY A 38 -41.58 14.39 6.17
N MET A 39 -40.30 14.74 6.22
CA MET A 39 -39.80 15.91 6.97
C MET A 39 -38.59 16.53 6.29
N LEU A 40 -38.42 17.83 6.48
CA LEU A 40 -37.26 18.59 6.05
C LEU A 40 -36.43 18.99 7.27
N VAL A 41 -35.14 18.63 7.25
CA VAL A 41 -34.21 18.82 8.36
C VAL A 41 -32.96 19.52 7.85
N GLU A 42 -32.56 20.56 8.57
CA GLU A 42 -31.36 21.34 8.30
C GLU A 42 -30.22 20.89 9.23
N PHE A 43 -29.01 20.80 8.68
CA PHE A 43 -27.79 20.58 9.45
C PHE A 43 -26.73 21.61 9.04
N ALA A 44 -26.01 22.15 10.02
CA ALA A 44 -24.85 23.00 9.77
C ALA A 44 -23.63 22.21 9.21
N SER A 45 -23.69 20.87 9.23
CA SER A 45 -22.61 19.98 8.81
C SER A 45 -23.15 18.81 7.98
N ALA A 46 -22.61 18.64 6.77
CA ALA A 46 -22.92 17.50 5.91
C ALA A 46 -22.52 16.15 6.54
N VAL A 47 -21.48 16.15 7.37
CA VAL A 47 -21.01 14.97 8.11
C VAL A 47 -22.03 14.55 9.18
N ASP A 48 -22.62 15.51 9.86
CA ASP A 48 -23.62 15.25 10.91
C ASP A 48 -24.94 14.78 10.27
N ALA A 49 -25.33 15.39 9.14
CA ALA A 49 -26.49 14.96 8.36
C ALA A 49 -26.41 13.49 7.94
N VAL A 50 -25.26 13.05 7.40
CA VAL A 50 -25.09 11.66 6.95
C VAL A 50 -24.99 10.67 8.11
N ARG A 51 -24.38 11.05 9.24
CA ARG A 51 -24.34 10.21 10.45
C ARG A 51 -25.72 10.03 11.04
N CYS A 52 -26.48 11.12 11.18
CA CYS A 52 -27.87 11.09 11.62
C CYS A 52 -28.72 10.17 10.72
N ALA A 53 -28.62 10.35 9.40
CA ALA A 53 -29.38 9.55 8.44
C ALA A 53 -29.08 8.04 8.54
N VAL A 54 -27.80 7.66 8.66
CA VAL A 54 -27.41 6.25 8.78
C VAL A 54 -27.88 5.66 10.11
N GLU A 55 -27.78 6.41 11.21
CA GLU A 55 -28.26 5.97 12.53
C GLU A 55 -29.78 5.78 12.54
N VAL A 56 -30.54 6.70 11.94
CA VAL A 56 -32.00 6.56 11.78
C VAL A 56 -32.33 5.32 10.95
N GLN A 57 -31.67 5.09 9.80
CA GLN A 57 -31.95 3.89 9.00
C GLN A 57 -31.57 2.58 9.71
N GLY A 58 -30.48 2.58 10.48
CA GLY A 58 -30.09 1.44 11.31
C GLY A 58 -31.14 1.11 12.38
N GLY A 59 -31.56 2.10 13.16
CA GLY A 59 -32.61 1.92 14.16
C GLY A 59 -33.95 1.52 13.57
N MET A 60 -34.28 1.98 12.35
CA MET A 60 -35.47 1.54 11.63
C MET A 60 -35.40 0.09 11.18
N ALA A 61 -34.24 -0.37 10.69
CA ALA A 61 -34.04 -1.77 10.31
C ALA A 61 -34.22 -2.71 11.52
N GLU A 62 -33.69 -2.31 12.68
CA GLU A 62 -33.88 -3.05 13.93
C GLU A 62 -35.35 -3.09 14.37
N GLN A 63 -36.03 -1.94 14.37
CA GLN A 63 -37.46 -1.87 14.74
C GLN A 63 -38.38 -2.59 13.75
N ASN A 64 -38.01 -2.67 12.47
CA ASN A 64 -38.76 -3.39 11.44
C ASN A 64 -38.52 -4.91 11.43
N THR A 65 -37.47 -5.40 12.11
CA THR A 65 -37.14 -6.83 12.18
C THR A 65 -38.33 -7.69 12.68
N PRO A 66 -39.00 -7.35 13.80
CA PRO A 66 -40.17 -8.10 14.28
C PRO A 66 -41.49 -7.75 13.57
N VAL A 67 -41.51 -6.78 12.65
CA VAL A 67 -42.75 -6.28 12.02
C VAL A 67 -43.02 -7.00 10.69
N PRO A 68 -44.25 -7.46 10.42
CA PRO A 68 -44.61 -8.05 9.12
C PRO A 68 -44.39 -7.08 7.96
N GLN A 69 -43.93 -7.58 6.81
CA GLN A 69 -43.50 -6.77 5.67
C GLN A 69 -44.55 -5.72 5.21
N GLY A 70 -45.84 -6.06 5.25
CA GLY A 70 -46.93 -5.14 4.87
C GLY A 70 -47.22 -4.01 5.87
N GLN A 71 -46.56 -3.98 7.03
CA GLN A 71 -46.75 -2.99 8.10
C GLN A 71 -45.45 -2.23 8.46
N ARG A 72 -44.34 -2.53 7.78
CA ARG A 72 -43.04 -1.88 7.99
C ARG A 72 -43.07 -0.44 7.50
N ILE A 73 -42.31 0.43 8.18
CA ILE A 73 -42.08 1.81 7.74
C ILE A 73 -40.64 1.90 7.27
N GLU A 74 -40.43 2.19 5.99
CA GLU A 74 -39.10 2.32 5.39
C GLU A 74 -38.92 3.75 4.87
N PHE A 75 -38.03 4.51 5.53
CA PHE A 75 -37.75 5.88 5.10
C PHE A 75 -36.85 5.91 3.88
N ARG A 76 -36.99 6.94 3.06
CA ARG A 76 -36.01 7.35 2.05
C ARG A 76 -35.36 8.63 2.55
N ILE A 77 -34.04 8.70 2.53
CA ILE A 77 -33.33 9.89 3.00
C ILE A 77 -32.43 10.44 1.88
N GLY A 78 -32.64 11.69 1.50
CA GLY A 78 -31.82 12.42 0.54
C GLY A 78 -31.07 13.57 1.19
N ILE A 79 -29.77 13.69 0.93
CA ILE A 79 -28.89 14.71 1.51
C ILE A 79 -28.24 15.53 0.38
N HIS A 80 -28.37 16.84 0.48
CA HIS A 80 -27.76 17.79 -0.45
C HIS A 80 -27.12 18.96 0.30
N VAL A 81 -26.07 19.52 -0.30
CA VAL A 81 -25.44 20.76 0.15
C VAL A 81 -25.55 21.78 -0.98
N GLY A 82 -26.27 22.87 -0.71
CA GLY A 82 -26.51 23.97 -1.64
C GLY A 82 -27.13 25.16 -0.91
N ASP A 83 -27.30 26.26 -1.64
CA ASP A 83 -27.79 27.51 -1.09
C ASP A 83 -29.27 27.40 -0.69
N ILE A 84 -29.57 27.95 0.49
CA ILE A 84 -30.92 28.04 1.05
C ILE A 84 -31.19 29.50 1.47
N ILE A 85 -32.43 29.93 1.30
CA ILE A 85 -32.96 31.20 1.77
C ILE A 85 -33.83 30.87 2.99
N ILE A 86 -33.49 31.50 4.12
CA ILE A 86 -34.22 31.35 5.38
C ILE A 86 -35.26 32.47 5.43
N ASP A 87 -36.53 32.11 5.59
CA ASP A 87 -37.62 33.05 5.84
C ASP A 87 -38.36 32.63 7.13
N ASP A 88 -38.20 33.42 8.18
CA ASP A 88 -38.59 33.11 9.56
C ASP A 88 -38.15 31.72 10.05
N ASN A 89 -39.07 30.74 10.01
CA ASN A 89 -38.87 29.37 10.46
C ASN A 89 -38.95 28.34 9.31
N ASP A 90 -38.98 28.78 8.04
CA ASP A 90 -38.96 27.91 6.86
C ASP A 90 -37.71 28.14 5.99
N ILE A 91 -37.41 27.16 5.13
CA ILE A 91 -36.29 27.24 4.18
C ILE A 91 -36.78 27.03 2.74
N PHE A 92 -36.29 27.87 1.84
CA PHE A 92 -36.59 27.85 0.41
C PHE A 92 -35.31 27.89 -0.41
N GLY A 93 -35.41 27.57 -1.70
CA GLY A 93 -34.29 27.67 -2.64
C GLY A 93 -34.00 26.37 -3.37
N ASP A 94 -33.09 26.46 -4.34
CA ASP A 94 -32.74 25.35 -5.22
C ASP A 94 -32.15 24.17 -4.45
N GLY A 95 -31.42 24.43 -3.36
CA GLY A 95 -30.88 23.37 -2.50
C GLY A 95 -31.96 22.45 -1.90
N VAL A 96 -33.12 23.01 -1.52
CA VAL A 96 -34.25 22.24 -0.97
C VAL A 96 -34.90 21.37 -2.06
N ASN A 97 -35.05 21.92 -3.27
CA ASN A 97 -35.60 21.19 -4.40
C ASN A 97 -34.69 20.03 -4.82
N VAL A 98 -33.37 20.24 -4.84
CA VAL A 98 -32.41 19.18 -5.15
C VAL A 98 -32.44 18.10 -4.06
N ALA A 99 -32.45 18.46 -2.78
CA ALA A 99 -32.51 17.50 -1.67
C ALA A 99 -33.73 16.56 -1.78
N ALA A 100 -34.92 17.11 -2.03
CA ALA A 100 -36.14 16.33 -2.24
C ALA A 100 -36.03 15.40 -3.46
N ARG A 101 -35.31 15.80 -4.52
CA ARG A 101 -35.11 14.95 -5.70
C ARG A 101 -34.07 13.85 -5.46
N VAL A 102 -33.06 14.11 -4.63
CA VAL A 102 -32.13 13.06 -4.18
C VAL A 102 -32.87 12.01 -3.34
N GLU A 103 -33.75 12.44 -2.44
CA GLU A 103 -34.58 11.56 -1.61
C GLU A 103 -35.50 10.67 -2.47
N ASN A 104 -36.19 11.25 -3.44
CA ASN A 104 -37.03 10.50 -4.38
C ASN A 104 -36.26 9.50 -5.26
N ALA A 105 -34.98 9.77 -5.54
CA ALA A 105 -34.12 8.87 -6.31
C ALA A 105 -33.52 7.75 -5.45
N CYS A 106 -33.80 7.75 -4.14
CA CYS A 106 -33.29 6.77 -3.20
C CYS A 106 -34.26 5.60 -3.01
N GLU A 107 -33.71 4.40 -2.85
CA GLU A 107 -34.51 3.21 -2.54
C GLU A 107 -35.06 3.29 -1.10
N PRO A 108 -36.23 2.68 -0.81
CA PRO A 108 -36.73 2.53 0.56
C PRO A 108 -35.69 1.92 1.49
N GLY A 109 -35.53 2.50 2.69
CA GLY A 109 -34.49 2.11 3.66
C GLY A 109 -33.09 2.65 3.33
N GLY A 110 -32.93 3.40 2.24
CA GLY A 110 -31.66 3.94 1.77
C GLY A 110 -31.36 5.37 2.23
N VAL A 111 -30.07 5.72 2.19
CA VAL A 111 -29.60 7.12 2.29
C VAL A 111 -28.86 7.45 1.00
N CYS A 112 -29.22 8.56 0.36
CA CYS A 112 -28.59 9.02 -0.87
C CYS A 112 -28.07 10.44 -0.68
N VAL A 113 -26.87 10.70 -1.20
CA VAL A 113 -26.19 12.00 -1.12
C VAL A 113 -25.92 12.53 -2.53
N SER A 114 -26.10 13.83 -2.73
CA SER A 114 -25.63 14.50 -3.97
C SER A 114 -24.10 14.57 -4.03
N GLY A 115 -23.54 14.79 -5.22
CA GLY A 115 -22.10 15.00 -5.41
C GLY A 115 -21.52 16.12 -4.55
N ASN A 116 -22.23 17.25 -4.40
CA ASN A 116 -21.80 18.34 -3.53
C ASN A 116 -21.67 17.89 -2.06
N ALA A 117 -22.64 17.11 -1.58
CA ALA A 117 -22.59 16.55 -0.23
C ALA A 117 -21.47 15.50 -0.09
N PHE A 118 -21.31 14.63 -1.10
CA PHE A 118 -20.26 13.62 -1.16
C PHE A 118 -18.85 14.24 -1.05
N GLU A 119 -18.58 15.32 -1.79
CA GLU A 119 -17.30 16.01 -1.74
C GLU A 119 -16.96 16.57 -0.36
N GLN A 120 -17.97 16.98 0.42
CA GLN A 120 -17.75 17.50 1.76
C GLN A 120 -17.53 16.41 2.82
N ILE A 121 -18.06 15.20 2.61
CA ILE A 121 -18.02 14.08 3.57
C ILE A 121 -16.97 13.03 3.23
N ARG A 122 -16.50 12.92 1.97
CA ARG A 122 -15.48 11.94 1.57
C ARG A 122 -14.21 12.13 2.40
N GLY A 123 -13.73 11.04 3.02
CA GLY A 123 -12.57 11.05 3.92
C GLY A 123 -12.84 11.59 5.34
N LYS A 124 -14.07 12.04 5.66
CA LYS A 124 -14.45 12.54 7.01
C LYS A 124 -15.45 11.62 7.73
N THR A 125 -15.99 10.63 7.04
CA THR A 125 -16.89 9.59 7.58
C THR A 125 -16.39 8.20 7.24
N ASN A 126 -16.71 7.22 8.08
CA ASN A 126 -16.38 5.80 7.86
C ASN A 126 -17.42 5.07 6.98
N PHE A 127 -18.41 5.77 6.41
CA PHE A 127 -19.42 5.19 5.53
C PHE A 127 -18.84 4.94 4.13
N ALA A 128 -19.25 3.85 3.51
CA ALA A 128 -18.98 3.60 2.09
C ALA A 128 -20.08 4.26 1.24
N PHE A 129 -19.73 4.63 0.00
CA PHE A 129 -20.64 5.29 -0.93
C PHE A 129 -20.59 4.58 -2.28
N ASP A 130 -21.73 4.13 -2.78
CA ASP A 130 -21.85 3.65 -4.15
C ASP A 130 -22.16 4.81 -5.08
N ASP A 131 -21.37 4.98 -6.13
CA ASP A 131 -21.66 5.96 -7.16
C ASP A 131 -22.83 5.48 -8.04
N LEU A 132 -23.94 6.22 -8.00
CA LEU A 132 -25.13 5.96 -8.81
C LEU A 132 -25.07 6.68 -10.16
N GLY A 133 -23.95 7.34 -10.47
CA GLY A 133 -23.72 8.09 -11.69
C GLY A 133 -24.49 9.41 -11.74
N GLU A 134 -24.37 10.09 -12.88
CA GLU A 134 -25.12 11.32 -13.15
C GLU A 134 -26.59 11.01 -13.46
N LYS A 135 -27.50 11.55 -12.64
CA LYS A 135 -28.94 11.46 -12.89
C LYS A 135 -29.50 12.80 -13.32
N LYS A 136 -30.26 12.79 -14.42
CA LYS A 136 -31.05 13.96 -14.84
C LYS A 136 -32.31 14.03 -13.99
N LEU A 137 -32.30 14.94 -13.01
CA LEU A 137 -33.41 15.12 -12.07
C LEU A 137 -34.48 16.04 -12.68
N LYS A 138 -35.76 15.74 -12.40
CA LYS A 138 -36.88 16.52 -12.94
C LYS A 138 -36.80 17.96 -12.45
N ASN A 139 -36.81 18.92 -13.39
CA ASN A 139 -36.71 20.36 -13.18
C ASN A 139 -35.36 20.83 -12.60
N ILE A 140 -34.27 20.10 -12.86
CA ILE A 140 -32.90 20.55 -12.58
C ILE A 140 -32.13 20.56 -13.90
N GLU A 141 -31.56 21.72 -14.25
CA GLU A 141 -30.98 21.97 -15.57
C GLU A 141 -29.72 21.11 -15.84
N ARG A 142 -28.92 20.86 -14.81
CA ARG A 142 -27.68 20.09 -14.89
C ARG A 142 -27.85 18.69 -14.28
N PRO A 143 -27.27 17.63 -14.88
CA PRO A 143 -27.23 16.31 -14.25
C PRO A 143 -26.56 16.38 -12.87
N VAL A 144 -27.15 15.70 -11.89
CA VAL A 144 -26.62 15.64 -10.53
C VAL A 144 -26.10 14.23 -10.29
N ARG A 145 -24.81 14.10 -9.98
CA ARG A 145 -24.22 12.82 -9.58
C ARG A 145 -24.70 12.45 -8.18
N LEU A 146 -25.20 11.23 -8.02
CA LEU A 146 -25.73 10.74 -6.74
C LEU A 146 -24.88 9.60 -6.22
N TYR A 147 -24.85 9.46 -4.90
CA TYR A 147 -24.18 8.35 -4.24
C TYR A 147 -25.11 7.74 -3.19
N ALA A 148 -25.20 6.42 -3.11
CA ALA A 148 -25.93 5.72 -2.03
C ALA A 148 -24.96 5.42 -0.88
N VAL A 149 -25.37 5.68 0.36
CA VAL A 149 -24.57 5.40 1.55
C VAL A 149 -24.79 3.95 1.97
N ARG A 150 -23.71 3.17 2.10
CA ARG A 150 -23.76 1.81 2.68
C ARG A 150 -23.32 1.81 4.13
N SER A 151 -24.20 1.30 4.99
CA SER A 151 -23.85 0.92 6.36
C SER A 151 -23.33 -0.52 6.37
N ALA A 152 -22.30 -0.79 7.18
CA ALA A 152 -21.57 -2.06 7.20
C ALA A 152 -22.32 -3.24 7.85
N THR A 153 -23.66 -3.21 7.92
CA THR A 153 -24.46 -4.20 8.65
C THR A 153 -25.75 -4.56 7.92
N SER A 154 -25.64 -5.38 6.87
CA SER A 154 -26.62 -6.43 6.51
C SER A 154 -26.27 -7.09 5.19
N ALA A 155 -25.85 -8.35 5.23
CA ALA A 155 -25.93 -9.23 4.06
C ALA A 155 -26.15 -10.68 4.53
N ALA A 156 -27.39 -11.14 4.44
CA ALA A 156 -27.69 -12.56 4.34
C ALA A 156 -28.89 -12.81 3.42
N THR A 157 -28.67 -13.73 2.48
CA THR A 157 -29.59 -14.71 1.87
C THR A 157 -29.95 -14.55 0.38
N THR A 158 -29.46 -15.55 -0.39
CA THR A 158 -30.08 -16.29 -1.54
C THR A 158 -29.48 -16.10 -2.95
N THR A 159 -28.63 -17.06 -3.33
CA THR A 159 -28.60 -17.92 -4.56
C THR A 159 -29.36 -17.41 -5.80
N THR A 160 -28.85 -17.37 -7.05
CA THR A 160 -28.16 -18.41 -7.86
C THR A 160 -27.63 -17.79 -9.18
N ALA A 161 -26.44 -18.21 -9.65
CA ALA A 161 -25.85 -18.19 -11.02
C ALA A 161 -26.19 -17.00 -11.98
N THR A 162 -25.25 -16.25 -12.56
CA THR A 162 -24.10 -16.69 -13.38
C THR A 162 -23.24 -15.46 -13.73
N ILE A 163 -21.93 -15.68 -13.93
CA ILE A 163 -20.87 -14.76 -14.39
C ILE A 163 -20.28 -13.88 -13.27
N SER A 164 -19.14 -14.36 -12.79
CA SER A 164 -18.23 -13.73 -11.83
C SER A 164 -17.79 -12.33 -12.23
N THR A 165 -18.05 -11.35 -11.35
CA THR A 165 -17.13 -10.23 -11.03
C THR A 165 -17.71 -9.45 -9.84
N THR A 166 -17.42 -9.89 -8.61
CA THR A 166 -17.55 -9.09 -7.39
C THR A 166 -16.21 -8.41 -7.09
N PRO A 167 -16.24 -7.19 -6.53
CA PRO A 167 -15.59 -7.01 -5.23
C PRO A 167 -16.48 -6.16 -4.29
N SER A 168 -17.10 -6.72 -3.25
CA SER A 168 -16.54 -7.12 -1.94
C SER A 168 -16.01 -5.94 -1.10
N ASP A 169 -16.71 -5.73 0.01
CA ASP A 169 -16.52 -4.82 1.14
C ASP A 169 -15.17 -4.96 1.87
N ASN A 170 -14.04 -4.64 1.22
CA ASN A 170 -12.70 -4.95 1.76
C ASN A 170 -11.70 -3.77 1.75
N SER A 171 -12.13 -2.50 1.68
CA SER A 171 -11.17 -1.41 1.43
C SER A 171 -10.31 -0.97 2.62
N LYS A 172 -10.40 -1.63 3.79
CA LYS A 172 -9.47 -1.41 4.93
C LYS A 172 -8.50 -2.57 5.16
N PHE A 173 -8.72 -3.73 4.55
CA PHE A 173 -7.89 -4.90 4.79
C PHE A 173 -7.44 -5.48 3.46
N LEU A 174 -6.15 -5.76 3.37
CA LEU A 174 -5.61 -6.36 2.16
C LEU A 174 -6.28 -7.72 1.97
N PRO A 175 -6.85 -8.00 0.78
CA PRO A 175 -7.47 -9.29 0.53
C PRO A 175 -6.42 -10.40 0.71
N LEU A 176 -6.85 -11.53 1.27
CA LEU A 176 -5.99 -12.71 1.35
C LEU A 176 -5.61 -13.18 -0.05
N PRO A 177 -4.34 -13.52 -0.31
CA PRO A 177 -3.93 -14.15 -1.56
C PRO A 177 -4.56 -15.54 -1.69
N ASP A 178 -4.67 -16.04 -2.92
CA ASP A 178 -5.13 -17.41 -3.18
C ASP A 178 -4.17 -18.47 -2.62
N LYS A 179 -2.89 -18.11 -2.48
CA LYS A 179 -1.84 -18.97 -1.91
C LYS A 179 -1.81 -18.87 -0.39
N PRO A 180 -1.38 -19.93 0.33
CA PRO A 180 -1.01 -19.82 1.74
C PRO A 180 -0.05 -18.65 1.95
N SER A 181 -0.45 -17.70 2.79
CA SER A 181 0.24 -16.43 2.95
C SER A 181 0.75 -16.25 4.38
N ILE A 182 2.00 -15.83 4.56
CA ILE A 182 2.67 -15.73 5.86
C ILE A 182 3.38 -14.38 6.04
N ALA A 183 3.32 -13.82 7.25
CA ALA A 183 4.23 -12.79 7.72
C ALA A 183 5.07 -13.32 8.89
N VAL A 184 6.36 -12.98 8.93
CA VAL A 184 7.23 -13.27 10.08
C VAL A 184 7.47 -11.98 10.84
N LEU A 185 6.98 -11.90 12.08
CA LEU A 185 7.16 -10.73 12.94
C LEU A 185 8.56 -10.72 13.58
N PRO A 186 9.06 -9.55 14.02
CA PRO A 186 10.32 -9.47 14.73
C PRO A 186 10.34 -10.38 15.96
N PHE A 187 11.40 -11.17 16.12
CA PHE A 187 11.56 -12.05 17.26
C PHE A 187 12.06 -11.25 18.46
N GLN A 188 11.58 -11.60 19.66
CA GLN A 188 12.05 -10.97 20.89
C GLN A 188 13.49 -11.40 21.21
N ASN A 189 14.37 -10.43 21.45
CA ASN A 189 15.71 -10.70 21.97
C ASN A 189 15.64 -11.00 23.49
N MET A 190 15.89 -12.25 23.86
CA MET A 190 15.93 -12.72 25.25
C MET A 190 17.36 -12.94 25.77
N SER A 191 18.37 -12.38 25.10
CA SER A 191 19.79 -12.54 25.44
C SER A 191 20.26 -11.57 26.53
N GLY A 192 19.47 -10.54 26.85
CA GLY A 192 19.76 -9.55 27.90
C GLY A 192 20.72 -8.43 27.50
N ASP A 193 21.30 -8.50 26.30
CA ASP A 193 22.20 -7.51 25.73
C ASP A 193 21.53 -6.80 24.54
N PRO A 194 21.21 -5.49 24.65
CA PRO A 194 20.64 -4.70 23.56
C PRO A 194 21.56 -4.57 22.34
N GLU A 195 22.89 -4.74 22.50
CA GLU A 195 23.80 -4.72 21.35
C GLU A 195 23.58 -5.95 20.45
N GLN A 196 22.93 -7.01 20.93
CA GLN A 196 22.65 -8.22 20.14
C GLN A 196 21.30 -8.17 19.41
N GLU A 197 20.60 -7.04 19.46
CA GLU A 197 19.31 -6.85 18.80
C GLU A 197 19.41 -7.03 17.27
N TYR A 198 20.52 -6.57 16.66
CA TYR A 198 20.74 -6.73 15.22
C TYR A 198 20.84 -8.20 14.80
N PHE A 199 21.29 -9.07 15.71
CA PHE A 199 21.45 -10.49 15.45
C PHE A 199 20.09 -11.18 15.37
N ALA A 200 19.18 -10.92 16.32
CA ALA A 200 17.81 -11.41 16.25
C ALA A 200 17.09 -10.90 14.98
N ASP A 201 17.31 -9.64 14.61
CA ASP A 201 16.76 -9.05 13.40
C ASP A 201 17.30 -9.69 12.11
N GLY A 202 18.59 -10.02 12.07
CA GLY A 202 19.22 -10.73 10.95
C GLY A 202 18.66 -12.14 10.79
N MET A 203 18.49 -12.88 11.88
CA MET A 203 17.88 -14.21 11.84
C MET A 203 16.46 -14.21 11.28
N VAL A 204 15.63 -13.24 11.67
CA VAL A 204 14.26 -13.11 11.13
C VAL A 204 14.30 -12.76 9.64
N GLU A 205 15.23 -11.91 9.21
CA GLU A 205 15.44 -11.58 7.80
C GLU A 205 15.78 -12.81 6.97
N ASP A 206 16.61 -13.71 7.50
CA ASP A 206 16.96 -14.93 6.80
C ASP A 206 15.82 -15.96 6.78
N ILE A 207 15.02 -16.06 7.85
CA ILE A 207 13.79 -16.88 7.85
C ILE A 207 12.82 -16.36 6.78
N ILE A 208 12.58 -15.04 6.71
CA ILE A 208 11.74 -14.43 5.66
C ILE A 208 12.30 -14.75 4.28
N THR A 209 13.62 -14.64 4.10
CA THR A 209 14.30 -14.90 2.82
C THR A 209 14.15 -16.36 2.40
N ALA A 210 14.37 -17.29 3.32
CA ALA A 210 14.22 -18.72 3.08
C ALA A 210 12.76 -19.08 2.76
N LEU A 211 11.79 -18.56 3.53
CA LEU A 211 10.36 -18.75 3.25
C LEU A 211 9.94 -18.17 1.88
N SER A 212 10.53 -17.04 1.48
CA SER A 212 10.18 -16.35 0.24
C SER A 212 10.51 -17.14 -1.03
N ARG A 213 11.51 -18.04 -0.96
CA ARG A 213 11.90 -18.93 -2.08
C ARG A 213 10.83 -19.97 -2.44
N PHE A 214 9.91 -20.26 -1.51
CA PHE A 214 8.83 -21.22 -1.74
C PHE A 214 7.71 -20.61 -2.58
N LYS A 215 7.59 -21.04 -3.84
CA LYS A 215 6.64 -20.49 -4.82
C LYS A 215 5.18 -20.75 -4.45
N ALA A 216 4.94 -21.81 -3.66
CA ALA A 216 3.65 -22.14 -3.11
C ALA A 216 3.17 -21.15 -2.03
N LEU A 217 4.08 -20.37 -1.44
CA LEU A 217 3.76 -19.40 -0.41
C LEU A 217 3.68 -17.97 -0.97
N PHE A 218 2.85 -17.16 -0.34
CA PHE A 218 2.90 -15.70 -0.45
C PHE A 218 3.53 -15.14 0.83
N VAL A 219 4.69 -14.50 0.74
CA VAL A 219 5.46 -14.08 1.93
C VAL A 219 5.54 -12.56 2.00
N ILE A 220 5.16 -12.00 3.16
CA ILE A 220 5.27 -10.57 3.42
C ILE A 220 6.73 -10.19 3.67
N ALA A 221 7.15 -9.12 3.01
CA ALA A 221 8.50 -8.60 3.09
C ALA A 221 8.82 -8.02 4.48
N ARG A 222 10.10 -8.12 4.84
CA ARG A 222 10.66 -7.69 6.12
C ARG A 222 10.24 -6.28 6.55
N ASN A 223 10.30 -5.30 5.64
CA ASN A 223 10.04 -3.91 6.02
C ASN A 223 8.63 -3.71 6.56
N SER A 224 7.64 -4.46 6.06
CA SER A 224 6.28 -4.42 6.57
C SER A 224 6.13 -5.13 7.91
N SER A 225 6.75 -6.30 8.08
CA SER A 225 6.69 -6.99 9.38
C SER A 225 7.39 -6.21 10.49
N PHE A 226 8.47 -5.49 10.16
CA PHE A 226 9.28 -4.78 11.15
C PHE A 226 8.67 -3.48 11.65
N THR A 227 7.58 -2.98 11.05
CA THR A 227 6.82 -1.85 11.62
C THR A 227 6.17 -2.20 12.95
N TYR A 228 6.01 -3.49 13.25
CA TYR A 228 5.48 -3.99 14.52
C TYR A 228 6.56 -4.12 15.62
N LYS A 229 7.84 -3.88 15.30
CA LYS A 229 8.93 -4.00 16.28
C LYS A 229 8.73 -3.03 17.45
N GLY A 230 8.86 -3.54 18.68
CA GLY A 230 8.72 -2.75 19.91
C GLY A 230 7.28 -2.43 20.31
N ASN A 231 6.28 -2.93 19.58
CA ASN A 231 4.86 -2.74 19.88
C ASN A 231 4.24 -4.00 20.47
N ALA A 232 3.21 -3.85 21.30
CA ALA A 232 2.33 -4.97 21.64
C ALA A 232 1.46 -5.28 20.41
N VAL A 233 1.69 -6.45 19.78
CA VAL A 233 1.07 -6.79 18.50
C VAL A 233 -0.17 -7.65 18.74
N ASP A 234 -1.34 -7.19 18.32
CA ASP A 234 -2.50 -8.07 18.12
C ASP A 234 -2.30 -8.82 16.79
N ILE A 235 -2.07 -10.13 16.87
CA ILE A 235 -1.84 -11.00 15.71
C ILE A 235 -3.01 -10.97 14.73
N LYS A 236 -4.25 -10.80 15.21
CA LYS A 236 -5.43 -10.69 14.34
C LYS A 236 -5.40 -9.39 13.55
N GLN A 237 -4.98 -8.30 14.17
CA GLN A 237 -4.82 -7.02 13.51
C GLN A 237 -3.66 -7.08 12.50
N ALA A 238 -2.50 -7.59 12.91
CA ALA A 238 -1.33 -7.73 12.05
C ALA A 238 -1.63 -8.57 10.81
N GLY A 239 -2.34 -9.69 10.95
CA GLY A 239 -2.73 -10.51 9.81
C GLY A 239 -3.71 -9.82 8.85
N ARG A 240 -4.63 -8.98 9.36
CA ARG A 240 -5.55 -8.21 8.50
C ARG A 240 -4.87 -7.05 7.79
N GLU A 241 -4.01 -6.32 8.50
CA GLU A 241 -3.26 -5.18 7.95
C GLU A 241 -2.24 -5.62 6.90
N LEU A 242 -1.54 -6.72 7.14
CA LEU A 242 -0.59 -7.31 6.18
C LEU A 242 -1.29 -8.17 5.11
N GLY A 243 -2.57 -8.51 5.30
CA GLY A 243 -3.33 -9.38 4.41
C GLY A 243 -2.76 -10.78 4.34
N VAL A 244 -2.47 -11.40 5.48
CA VAL A 244 -1.94 -12.77 5.57
C VAL A 244 -2.81 -13.66 6.45
N ARG A 245 -2.90 -14.92 6.04
CA ARG A 245 -3.54 -16.00 6.78
C ARG A 245 -2.73 -16.46 7.99
N TYR A 246 -1.40 -16.48 7.89
CA TYR A 246 -0.52 -16.99 8.93
C TYR A 246 0.47 -15.93 9.41
N VAL A 247 0.77 -15.96 10.70
CA VAL A 247 1.79 -15.11 11.31
C VAL A 247 2.75 -15.99 12.10
N LEU A 248 4.05 -15.82 11.88
CA LEU A 248 5.12 -16.45 12.63
C LEU A 248 5.72 -15.43 13.61
N GLU A 249 5.70 -15.75 14.90
CA GLU A 249 6.37 -14.97 15.94
C GLU A 249 7.30 -15.85 16.78
N GLY A 250 8.18 -15.23 17.56
CA GLY A 250 9.19 -16.00 18.28
C GLY A 250 10.14 -15.20 19.14
N SER A 251 11.16 -15.89 19.64
CA SER A 251 12.23 -15.29 20.43
C SER A 251 13.58 -15.95 20.15
N VAL A 252 14.63 -15.15 20.30
CA VAL A 252 16.03 -15.59 20.16
C VAL A 252 16.75 -15.35 21.47
N ARG A 253 17.50 -16.34 21.96
CA ARG A 253 18.39 -16.22 23.11
C ARG A 253 19.78 -16.74 22.77
N LYS A 254 20.78 -15.87 22.87
CA LYS A 254 22.19 -16.18 22.76
C LYS A 254 22.82 -16.16 24.15
N ALA A 255 23.38 -17.27 24.60
CA ALA A 255 24.05 -17.36 25.91
C ALA A 255 25.15 -18.44 25.90
N GLY A 256 26.37 -18.07 26.33
CA GLY A 256 27.47 -19.02 26.53
C GLY A 256 27.82 -19.84 25.30
N GLY A 257 27.86 -19.22 24.11
CA GLY A 257 28.14 -19.90 22.83
C GLY A 257 27.01 -20.79 22.30
N LYS A 258 25.84 -20.79 22.96
CA LYS A 258 24.64 -21.52 22.52
C LYS A 258 23.56 -20.56 22.06
N LEU A 259 22.80 -21.03 21.08
CA LEU A 259 21.67 -20.34 20.50
C LEU A 259 20.39 -21.13 20.77
N ARG A 260 19.34 -20.42 21.18
CA ARG A 260 17.98 -20.95 21.31
C ARG A 260 17.01 -20.08 20.53
N ILE A 261 16.23 -20.71 19.67
CA ILE A 261 15.16 -20.08 18.90
C ILE A 261 13.86 -20.75 19.30
N THR A 262 12.85 -19.95 19.62
CA THR A 262 11.47 -20.43 19.82
C THR A 262 10.61 -19.78 18.76
N GLY A 263 9.78 -20.56 18.07
CA GLY A 263 8.88 -20.06 17.04
C GLY A 263 7.46 -20.59 17.24
N GLN A 264 6.47 -19.78 16.88
CA GLN A 264 5.06 -20.15 16.90
C GLN A 264 4.35 -19.65 15.64
N LEU A 265 3.60 -20.55 15.01
CA LEU A 265 2.80 -20.27 13.83
C LEU A 265 1.33 -20.14 14.23
N ILE A 266 0.73 -19.00 13.92
CA ILE A 266 -0.62 -18.63 14.33
C ILE A 266 -1.47 -18.37 13.08
N GLU A 267 -2.70 -18.89 13.03
CA GLU A 267 -3.69 -18.49 12.02
C GLU A 267 -4.33 -17.17 12.43
N ALA A 268 -4.13 -16.12 11.64
CA ALA A 268 -4.51 -14.75 12.02
C ALA A 268 -6.03 -14.53 12.13
N ALA A 269 -6.84 -15.28 11.38
CA ALA A 269 -8.30 -15.12 11.41
C ALA A 269 -8.89 -15.57 12.76
N THR A 270 -8.41 -16.71 13.28
CA THR A 270 -8.94 -17.36 14.47
C THR A 270 -8.13 -17.04 15.72
N GLY A 271 -6.82 -16.80 15.57
CA GLY A 271 -5.84 -16.76 16.65
C GLY A 271 -5.38 -18.17 17.08
N ALA A 272 -5.69 -19.21 16.30
CA ALA A 272 -5.30 -20.57 16.63
C ALA A 272 -3.79 -20.78 16.45
N HIS A 273 -3.12 -21.31 17.49
CA HIS A 273 -1.73 -21.75 17.41
C HIS A 273 -1.68 -23.09 16.69
N LEU A 274 -1.12 -23.10 15.48
CA LEU A 274 -1.04 -24.28 14.63
C LEU A 274 0.22 -25.10 14.88
N TRP A 275 1.30 -24.43 15.27
CA TRP A 275 2.59 -25.04 15.54
C TRP A 275 3.37 -24.17 16.51
N ALA A 276 4.13 -24.81 17.39
CA ALA A 276 5.09 -24.16 18.28
C ALA A 276 6.23 -25.13 18.53
N ASP A 277 7.47 -24.66 18.39
CA ASP A 277 8.65 -25.50 18.60
C ASP A 277 9.84 -24.69 19.08
N ARG A 278 10.87 -25.41 19.54
CA ARG A 278 12.09 -24.84 20.06
C ARG A 278 13.31 -25.56 19.48
N PHE A 279 14.27 -24.77 19.04
CA PHE A 279 15.52 -25.22 18.44
C PHE A 279 16.68 -24.74 19.30
N ASP A 280 17.53 -25.69 19.72
CA ASP A 280 18.74 -25.44 20.49
C ASP A 280 19.95 -25.95 19.72
N GLY A 281 21.04 -25.19 19.72
CA GLY A 281 22.32 -25.62 19.15
C GLY A 281 23.48 -24.70 19.53
N PRO A 282 24.72 -25.04 19.17
CA PRO A 282 25.84 -24.12 19.28
C PRO A 282 25.63 -22.94 18.30
N LEU A 283 26.28 -21.80 18.59
CA LEU A 283 26.20 -20.61 17.75
C LEU A 283 26.71 -20.88 16.31
N ASP A 284 27.68 -21.78 16.18
CA ASP A 284 28.30 -22.15 14.90
C ASP A 284 27.30 -22.88 13.97
N ASP A 285 26.24 -23.47 14.52
CA ASP A 285 25.19 -24.19 13.78
C ASP A 285 23.97 -23.30 13.45
N ILE A 286 24.11 -21.97 13.49
CA ILE A 286 23.01 -21.01 13.29
C ILE A 286 22.21 -21.27 12.01
N PHE A 287 22.89 -21.58 10.90
CA PHE A 287 22.23 -21.86 9.61
C PHE A 287 21.40 -23.12 9.65
N GLU A 288 21.91 -24.19 10.29
CA GLU A 288 21.12 -25.41 10.44
C GLU A 288 19.90 -25.19 11.32
N LEU A 289 20.03 -24.37 12.37
CA LEU A 289 18.91 -24.03 13.24
C LEU A 289 17.85 -23.22 12.47
N GLN A 290 18.27 -22.24 11.67
CA GLN A 290 17.38 -21.46 10.81
C GLN A 290 16.67 -22.33 9.76
N ASP A 291 17.40 -23.25 9.11
CA ASP A 291 16.85 -24.16 8.10
C ASP A 291 15.82 -25.11 8.72
N LYS A 292 16.07 -25.58 9.95
CA LYS A 292 15.12 -26.38 10.73
C LYS A 292 13.86 -25.58 11.05
N VAL A 293 13.98 -24.33 11.50
CA VAL A 293 12.82 -23.44 11.74
C VAL A 293 12.00 -23.29 10.46
N THR A 294 12.65 -22.93 9.36
CA THR A 294 11.99 -22.71 8.07
C THR A 294 11.28 -23.97 7.59
N SER A 295 11.97 -25.11 7.61
CA SER A 295 11.42 -26.39 7.15
C SER A 295 10.24 -26.85 8.00
N SER A 296 10.30 -26.66 9.32
CA SER A 296 9.19 -26.97 10.23
C SER A 296 7.98 -26.07 9.98
N VAL A 297 8.19 -24.77 9.79
CA VAL A 297 7.11 -23.81 9.47
C VAL A 297 6.44 -24.15 8.14
N VAL A 298 7.23 -24.45 7.11
CA VAL A 298 6.70 -24.86 5.79
C VAL A 298 5.93 -26.17 5.89
N GLY A 299 6.44 -27.15 6.64
CA GLY A 299 5.74 -28.41 6.90
C GLY A 299 4.40 -28.23 7.61
N ALA A 300 4.27 -27.20 8.47
CA ALA A 300 3.02 -26.86 9.14
C ALA A 300 2.01 -26.14 8.23
N ILE A 301 2.47 -25.27 7.32
CA ILE A 301 1.59 -24.47 6.44
C ILE A 301 1.18 -25.24 5.19
N ALA A 302 2.14 -25.91 4.56
CA ALA A 302 1.99 -26.56 3.26
C ALA A 302 2.55 -27.99 3.31
N PRO A 303 1.91 -28.92 4.04
CA PRO A 303 2.41 -30.28 4.24
C PRO A 303 2.55 -31.12 2.96
N ARG A 304 2.02 -30.64 1.83
CA ARG A 304 2.13 -31.27 0.49
C ARG A 304 3.23 -30.66 -0.39
N LEU A 305 4.09 -29.80 0.15
CA LEU A 305 5.17 -29.20 -0.63
C LEU A 305 6.14 -30.27 -1.15
N GLU A 306 6.48 -30.21 -2.44
CA GLU A 306 7.42 -31.15 -3.04
C GLU A 306 8.81 -31.04 -2.38
N LYS A 307 9.38 -32.19 -2.01
CA LYS A 307 10.73 -32.32 -1.46
C LYS A 307 11.79 -31.59 -2.30
N ALA A 308 11.59 -31.49 -3.61
CA ALA A 308 12.46 -30.76 -4.53
C ALA A 308 12.48 -29.23 -4.33
N GLU A 309 11.40 -28.61 -3.85
CA GLU A 309 11.39 -27.19 -3.47
C GLU A 309 12.09 -26.97 -2.13
N MET A 310 11.93 -27.92 -1.18
CA MET A 310 12.63 -27.89 0.12
C MET A 310 14.14 -28.02 -0.04
N ASP A 311 14.61 -28.99 -0.84
CA ASP A 311 16.04 -29.24 -1.06
C ASP A 311 16.73 -28.10 -1.83
N ARG A 312 16.00 -27.38 -2.72
CA ARG A 312 16.53 -26.21 -3.44
C ARG A 312 16.63 -24.95 -2.58
N SER A 313 15.71 -24.77 -1.63
CA SER A 313 15.71 -23.60 -0.75
C SER A 313 16.80 -23.63 0.33
N GLN A 314 17.27 -24.83 0.70
CA GLN A 314 18.28 -25.09 1.75
C GLN A 314 19.74 -24.93 1.28
N ARG A 315 20.01 -24.39 0.08
CA ARG A 315 21.38 -24.15 -0.37
C ARG A 315 22.00 -22.97 0.36
N LYS A 316 23.17 -23.23 0.98
CA LYS A 316 23.91 -22.33 1.87
C LYS A 316 24.61 -21.20 1.07
N PRO A 317 24.50 -19.93 1.49
CA PRO A 317 25.19 -18.82 0.83
C PRO A 317 26.69 -18.68 1.19
N THR A 318 27.14 -19.12 2.37
CA THR A 318 28.55 -19.00 2.83
C THR A 318 28.85 -19.87 4.05
N GLU A 319 30.14 -20.16 4.31
CA GLU A 319 30.64 -20.86 5.51
C GLU A 319 31.40 -19.91 6.49
N SER A 320 31.56 -18.62 6.16
CA SER A 320 32.36 -17.67 6.96
C SER A 320 31.51 -16.83 7.92
N LEU A 321 31.52 -17.18 9.21
CA LEU A 321 30.79 -16.46 10.27
C LEU A 321 31.20 -14.98 10.40
N ASP A 322 32.48 -14.67 10.19
CA ASP A 322 32.99 -13.28 10.26
C ASP A 322 32.47 -12.42 9.10
N ALA A 323 32.35 -12.98 7.90
CA ALA A 323 31.79 -12.30 6.74
C ALA A 323 30.30 -11.97 6.94
N ILE A 324 29.57 -12.86 7.62
CA ILE A 324 28.15 -12.72 7.90
C ILE A 324 27.88 -11.62 8.93
N ASP A 325 28.64 -11.59 10.04
CA ASP A 325 28.54 -10.52 11.04
C ASP A 325 28.77 -9.14 10.39
N LEU A 326 29.85 -9.03 9.61
CA LEU A 326 30.18 -7.81 8.88
C LEU A 326 29.09 -7.41 7.88
N TYR A 327 28.48 -8.39 7.20
CA TYR A 327 27.38 -8.13 6.26
C TYR A 327 26.14 -7.57 6.97
N TYR A 328 25.71 -8.13 8.10
CA TYR A 328 24.57 -7.56 8.84
C TYR A 328 24.84 -6.15 9.36
N ARG A 329 26.08 -5.87 9.80
CA ARG A 329 26.50 -4.51 10.16
C ARG A 329 26.44 -3.55 8.96
N ALA A 330 26.83 -4.02 7.77
CA ALA A 330 26.71 -3.24 6.54
C ALA A 330 25.24 -2.91 6.22
N ILE A 331 24.35 -3.90 6.33
CA ILE A 331 22.90 -3.74 6.11
C ILE A 331 22.30 -2.75 7.13
N GLN A 332 22.64 -2.87 8.41
CA GLN A 332 22.18 -1.95 9.44
C GLN A 332 22.62 -0.50 9.13
N SER A 333 23.87 -0.32 8.70
CA SER A 333 24.37 1.00 8.34
C SER A 333 23.64 1.59 7.13
N PHE A 334 23.42 0.77 6.10
CA PHE A 334 22.70 1.17 4.89
C PHE A 334 21.27 1.64 5.18
N ARG A 335 20.58 0.95 6.10
CA ARG A 335 19.20 1.24 6.53
C ARG A 335 19.05 2.58 7.26
N ARG A 336 20.13 3.13 7.85
CA ARG A 336 20.10 4.48 8.45
C ARG A 336 19.77 5.57 7.42
N SER A 337 19.94 5.29 6.13
CA SER A 337 19.60 6.19 5.03
C SER A 337 20.23 7.58 5.10
N THR A 338 21.42 7.66 5.71
CA THR A 338 22.27 8.86 5.70
C THR A 338 23.43 8.69 4.72
N ARG A 339 24.09 9.79 4.38
CA ARG A 339 25.33 9.77 3.58
C ARG A 339 26.40 8.90 4.23
N GLN A 340 26.70 9.18 5.50
CA GLN A 340 27.67 8.41 6.28
C GLN A 340 27.29 6.93 6.36
N GLY A 341 26.01 6.60 6.63
CA GLY A 341 25.56 5.21 6.70
C GLY A 341 25.72 4.45 5.37
N THR A 342 25.53 5.14 4.25
CA THR A 342 25.74 4.57 2.91
C THR A 342 27.22 4.36 2.61
N GLU A 343 28.08 5.31 3.00
CA GLU A 343 29.55 5.19 2.87
C GLU A 343 30.11 4.06 3.75
N ASP A 344 29.64 3.96 5.00
CA ASP A 344 30.00 2.89 5.93
C ASP A 344 29.53 1.52 5.43
N ALA A 345 28.30 1.43 4.90
CA ALA A 345 27.78 0.19 4.31
C ALA A 345 28.60 -0.26 3.11
N LEU A 346 28.98 0.68 2.22
CA LEU A 346 29.81 0.39 1.06
C LEU A 346 31.20 -0.12 1.48
N ARG A 347 31.80 0.48 2.52
CA ARG A 347 33.09 0.01 3.07
C ARG A 347 32.96 -1.40 3.64
N LEU A 348 31.97 -1.64 4.51
CA LEU A 348 31.75 -2.94 5.13
C LEU A 348 31.43 -4.03 4.09
N ALA A 349 30.61 -3.73 3.07
CA ALA A 349 30.32 -4.67 1.99
C ALA A 349 31.57 -5.09 1.21
N ARG A 350 32.54 -4.19 1.02
CA ARG A 350 33.83 -4.50 0.38
C ARG A 350 34.73 -5.36 1.26
N GLU A 351 34.70 -5.14 2.56
CA GLU A 351 35.40 -6.00 3.52
C GLU A 351 34.82 -7.42 3.50
N VAL A 352 33.49 -7.55 3.44
CA VAL A 352 32.81 -8.86 3.25
C VAL A 352 33.28 -9.53 1.96
N ILE A 353 33.30 -8.83 0.82
CA ILE A 353 33.78 -9.37 -0.47
C ILE A 353 35.26 -9.80 -0.39
N SER A 354 36.07 -9.10 0.40
CA SER A 354 37.49 -9.43 0.57
C SER A 354 37.69 -10.69 1.42
N LEU A 355 36.81 -10.93 2.40
CA LEU A 355 36.81 -12.14 3.23
C LEU A 355 36.20 -13.35 2.51
N ASP A 356 35.13 -13.11 1.76
CA ASP A 356 34.43 -14.13 0.98
C ASP A 356 34.05 -13.60 -0.42
N PRO A 357 34.89 -13.85 -1.44
CA PRO A 357 34.63 -13.43 -2.81
C PRO A 357 33.42 -14.10 -3.49
N ASN A 358 32.79 -15.10 -2.85
CA ASN A 358 31.58 -15.75 -3.34
C ASN A 358 30.31 -15.24 -2.64
N PHE A 359 30.42 -14.27 -1.72
CA PHE A 359 29.29 -13.68 -1.02
C PHE A 359 28.50 -12.72 -1.93
N SER A 360 27.62 -13.29 -2.77
CA SER A 360 26.81 -12.60 -3.77
C SER A 360 26.05 -11.38 -3.24
N ALA A 361 25.44 -11.50 -2.06
CA ALA A 361 24.64 -10.42 -1.47
C ALA A 361 25.45 -9.16 -1.14
N ALA A 362 26.76 -9.28 -0.88
CA ALA A 362 27.65 -8.15 -0.63
C ALA A 362 27.95 -7.35 -1.92
N TYR A 363 28.04 -8.03 -3.07
CA TYR A 363 28.08 -7.38 -4.37
C TYR A 363 26.77 -6.62 -4.64
N GLY A 364 25.62 -7.23 -4.36
CA GLY A 364 24.32 -6.58 -4.46
C GLY A 364 24.25 -5.30 -3.62
N LEU A 365 24.62 -5.37 -2.33
CA LEU A 365 24.63 -4.21 -1.42
C LEU A 365 25.57 -3.10 -1.90
N THR A 366 26.74 -3.46 -2.45
CA THR A 366 27.68 -2.52 -3.06
C THR A 366 27.02 -1.73 -4.19
N LEU A 367 26.33 -2.41 -5.10
CA LEU A 367 25.61 -1.78 -6.22
C LEU A 367 24.46 -0.89 -5.73
N GLU A 368 23.73 -1.32 -4.71
CA GLU A 368 22.65 -0.52 -4.12
C GLU A 368 23.18 0.76 -3.47
N CYS A 369 24.33 0.70 -2.80
CA CYS A 369 25.00 1.88 -2.25
C CYS A 369 25.41 2.87 -3.37
N LEU A 370 25.98 2.37 -4.46
CA LEU A 370 26.38 3.21 -5.60
C LEU A 370 25.15 3.89 -6.23
N VAL A 371 24.07 3.13 -6.46
CA VAL A 371 22.80 3.68 -6.94
C VAL A 371 22.27 4.76 -5.99
N LYS A 372 22.25 4.50 -4.67
CA LYS A 372 21.78 5.47 -3.67
C LYS A 372 22.60 6.75 -3.70
N GLN A 373 23.92 6.65 -3.86
CA GLN A 373 24.80 7.82 -4.03
C GLN A 373 24.42 8.63 -5.27
N THR A 374 24.10 7.99 -6.39
CA THR A 374 23.66 8.70 -7.62
C THR A 374 22.31 9.36 -7.49
N VAL A 375 21.30 8.64 -6.96
CA VAL A 375 19.94 9.17 -6.78
C VAL A 375 19.91 10.32 -5.77
N SER A 376 20.84 10.33 -4.82
CA SER A 376 20.99 11.39 -3.81
C SER A 376 21.89 12.55 -4.28
N GLY A 377 22.45 12.47 -5.49
CA GLY A 377 23.33 13.50 -6.04
C GLY A 377 24.73 13.57 -5.41
N TRP A 378 25.14 12.56 -4.64
CA TRP A 378 26.46 12.52 -3.99
C TRP A 378 27.57 12.02 -4.93
N LYS A 379 27.18 11.35 -6.01
CA LYS A 379 28.07 10.80 -7.04
C LYS A 379 27.39 10.93 -8.40
N THR A 380 28.16 11.14 -9.47
CA THR A 380 27.61 11.14 -10.83
C THR A 380 27.27 9.72 -11.31
N ILE A 381 26.37 9.61 -12.28
CA ILE A 381 26.01 8.30 -12.85
C ILE A 381 27.23 7.67 -13.53
N GLU A 382 28.06 8.49 -14.17
CA GLU A 382 29.26 8.07 -14.90
C GLU A 382 30.33 7.50 -13.96
N GLU A 383 30.58 8.14 -12.81
CA GLU A 383 31.48 7.63 -11.78
C GLU A 383 30.97 6.31 -11.18
N ALA A 384 29.68 6.25 -10.84
CA ALA A 384 29.07 5.04 -10.29
C ALA A 384 29.10 3.89 -11.31
N ALA A 385 28.83 4.16 -12.58
CA ALA A 385 28.91 3.20 -13.68
C ALA A 385 30.31 2.62 -13.84
N ALA A 386 31.34 3.48 -13.84
CA ALA A 386 32.73 3.06 -13.96
C ALA A 386 33.18 2.16 -12.81
N GLU A 387 32.80 2.53 -11.58
CA GLU A 387 33.14 1.78 -10.37
C GLU A 387 32.34 0.47 -10.22
N GLY A 388 31.03 0.52 -10.49
CA GLY A 388 30.11 -0.58 -10.21
C GLY A 388 30.07 -1.66 -11.29
N LYS A 389 30.55 -1.41 -12.52
CA LYS A 389 30.44 -2.36 -13.64
C LYS A 389 31.04 -3.74 -13.32
N GLN A 390 32.23 -3.78 -12.71
CA GLN A 390 32.86 -5.06 -12.35
C GLN A 390 32.11 -5.77 -11.22
N TYR A 391 31.62 -5.04 -10.21
CA TYR A 391 30.79 -5.61 -9.16
C TYR A 391 29.47 -6.16 -9.71
N ALA A 392 28.86 -5.49 -10.69
CA ALA A 392 27.63 -5.94 -11.34
C ALA A 392 27.82 -7.25 -12.11
N LEU A 393 28.92 -7.38 -12.86
CA LEU A 393 29.26 -8.63 -13.55
C LEU A 393 29.54 -9.75 -12.55
N ARG A 394 30.32 -9.49 -11.49
CA ARG A 394 30.59 -10.48 -10.43
C ARG A 394 29.32 -10.91 -9.71
N ALA A 395 28.38 -10.00 -9.43
CA ALA A 395 27.10 -10.33 -8.82
C ALA A 395 26.31 -11.35 -9.66
N LEU A 396 26.39 -11.28 -10.99
CA LEU A 396 25.75 -12.27 -11.88
C LEU A 396 26.49 -13.60 -11.90
N GLU A 397 27.83 -13.59 -11.81
CA GLU A 397 28.65 -14.79 -11.80
C GLU A 397 28.48 -15.60 -10.51
N VAL A 398 28.48 -14.94 -9.35
CA VAL A 398 28.39 -15.63 -8.04
C VAL A 398 26.96 -15.71 -7.48
N GLY A 399 26.05 -14.89 -7.98
CA GLY A 399 24.69 -14.73 -7.44
C GLY A 399 23.59 -15.27 -8.35
N ALA A 400 23.86 -16.26 -9.20
CA ALA A 400 22.88 -16.80 -10.15
C ALA A 400 21.60 -17.34 -9.47
N ASP A 401 21.66 -17.69 -8.19
CA ASP A 401 20.54 -18.13 -7.35
C ASP A 401 20.25 -17.17 -6.17
N ASP A 402 20.85 -15.98 -6.17
CA ASP A 402 20.56 -14.92 -5.20
C ASP A 402 19.70 -13.83 -5.84
N ALA A 403 18.40 -13.87 -5.56
CA ALA A 403 17.44 -12.90 -6.07
C ALA A 403 17.72 -11.44 -5.64
N TYR A 404 18.29 -11.21 -4.46
CA TYR A 404 18.65 -9.85 -4.02
C TYR A 404 19.83 -9.32 -4.81
N ALA A 405 20.88 -10.13 -4.99
CA ALA A 405 22.02 -9.77 -5.81
C ALA A 405 21.59 -9.49 -7.27
N LEU A 406 20.76 -10.36 -7.84
CA LEU A 406 20.20 -10.18 -9.19
C LEU A 406 19.33 -8.93 -9.30
N ALA A 407 18.41 -8.67 -8.37
CA ALA A 407 17.55 -7.50 -8.42
C ALA A 407 18.35 -6.18 -8.34
N ARG A 408 19.32 -6.10 -7.43
CA ARG A 408 20.20 -4.93 -7.28
C ARG A 408 21.10 -4.74 -8.49
N ALA A 409 21.63 -5.84 -9.06
CA ALA A 409 22.38 -5.80 -10.31
C ALA A 409 21.51 -5.31 -11.47
N ALA A 410 20.30 -5.86 -11.66
CA ALA A 410 19.36 -5.41 -12.68
C ALA A 410 19.09 -3.91 -12.58
N PHE A 411 18.82 -3.41 -11.36
CA PHE A 411 18.59 -1.99 -11.15
C PHE A 411 19.83 -1.15 -11.55
N PHE A 412 21.03 -1.60 -11.17
CA PHE A 412 22.28 -0.93 -11.55
C PHE A 412 22.52 -0.95 -13.07
N PHE A 413 22.28 -2.08 -13.76
CA PHE A 413 22.38 -2.16 -15.22
C PHE A 413 21.44 -1.17 -15.91
N GLY A 414 20.17 -1.11 -15.49
CA GLY A 414 19.19 -0.25 -16.14
C GLY A 414 19.36 1.22 -15.79
N ASN A 415 19.64 1.54 -14.52
CA ASN A 415 19.75 2.91 -14.07
C ASN A 415 21.13 3.54 -14.35
N SER A 416 22.20 2.84 -13.98
CA SER A 416 23.55 3.40 -14.01
C SER A 416 24.29 3.09 -15.32
N LEU A 417 24.14 1.88 -15.86
CA LEU A 417 24.73 1.51 -17.16
C LEU A 417 23.83 1.83 -18.36
N LYS A 418 22.57 2.24 -18.11
CA LYS A 418 21.55 2.54 -19.14
C LYS A 418 21.27 1.37 -20.10
N ASP A 419 21.50 0.15 -19.62
CA ASP A 419 21.25 -1.09 -20.36
C ASP A 419 19.94 -1.72 -19.87
N GLY A 420 18.82 -1.12 -20.27
CA GLY A 420 17.47 -1.58 -19.91
C GLY A 420 17.12 -2.97 -20.47
N GLY A 421 17.77 -3.40 -21.56
CA GLY A 421 17.57 -4.72 -22.16
C GLY A 421 18.13 -5.82 -21.26
N THR A 422 19.43 -5.72 -20.93
CA THR A 422 20.09 -6.65 -20.00
C THR A 422 19.44 -6.60 -18.62
N ALA A 423 19.12 -5.40 -18.12
CA ALA A 423 18.48 -5.23 -16.83
C ALA A 423 17.11 -5.93 -16.74
N ASN A 424 16.31 -5.89 -17.80
CA ASN A 424 15.03 -6.60 -17.82
C ASN A 424 15.20 -8.11 -17.69
N VAL A 425 16.15 -8.71 -18.42
CA VAL A 425 16.45 -10.15 -18.34
C VAL A 425 16.89 -10.54 -16.93
N ILE A 426 17.77 -9.75 -16.30
CA ILE A 426 18.24 -10.02 -14.93
C ILE A 426 17.09 -9.86 -13.93
N ALA A 427 16.18 -8.89 -14.12
CA ALA A 427 15.03 -8.72 -13.24
C ALA A 427 14.04 -9.90 -13.34
N GLU A 428 13.81 -10.47 -14.52
CA GLU A 428 13.10 -11.75 -14.70
C GLU A 428 13.84 -12.90 -14.00
N GLN A 429 15.16 -12.91 -14.14
CA GLN A 429 16.16 -13.64 -13.33
C GLN A 429 15.74 -13.75 -11.86
N ALA A 430 15.76 -12.59 -11.21
CA ALA A 430 15.49 -12.42 -9.80
C ALA A 430 14.09 -12.91 -9.39
N ILE A 431 13.05 -12.60 -10.17
CA ILE A 431 11.67 -13.03 -9.90
C ILE A 431 11.53 -14.55 -10.01
N ALA A 432 12.19 -15.17 -11.00
CA ALA A 432 12.14 -16.62 -11.18
C ALA A 432 12.77 -17.38 -10.01
N VAL A 433 13.84 -16.81 -9.42
CA VAL A 433 14.53 -17.30 -8.22
C VAL A 433 13.68 -17.08 -6.97
N ASN A 434 13.18 -15.87 -6.75
CA ASN A 434 12.34 -15.53 -5.59
C ASN A 434 11.13 -14.66 -6.01
N PRO A 435 9.95 -15.28 -6.23
CA PRO A 435 8.76 -14.54 -6.66
C PRO A 435 8.11 -13.73 -5.53
N ASN A 436 8.52 -13.92 -4.28
CA ASN A 436 8.05 -13.15 -3.13
C ASN A 436 8.97 -11.96 -2.79
N LEU A 437 10.06 -11.75 -3.54
CA LEU A 437 10.95 -10.63 -3.32
C LEU A 437 10.36 -9.33 -3.87
N SER A 438 9.79 -8.50 -2.98
CA SER A 438 9.24 -7.18 -3.34
C SER A 438 10.24 -6.31 -4.11
N GLU A 439 11.53 -6.35 -3.77
CA GLU A 439 12.58 -5.59 -4.45
C GLU A 439 12.78 -6.00 -5.92
N ALA A 440 12.62 -7.28 -6.25
CA ALA A 440 12.72 -7.78 -7.62
C ALA A 440 11.55 -7.26 -8.47
N TRP A 441 10.33 -7.25 -7.92
CA TRP A 441 9.15 -6.70 -8.60
C TRP A 441 9.22 -5.18 -8.75
N ARG A 442 9.68 -4.46 -7.72
CA ARG A 442 9.96 -3.01 -7.82
C ARG A 442 10.97 -2.73 -8.93
N THR A 443 12.07 -3.49 -8.96
CA THR A 443 13.11 -3.33 -9.98
C THR A 443 12.53 -3.60 -11.37
N ARG A 444 11.77 -4.68 -11.54
CA ARG A 444 11.13 -5.00 -12.81
C ARG A 444 10.15 -3.92 -13.26
N GLY A 445 9.39 -3.31 -12.35
CA GLY A 445 8.54 -2.15 -12.62
C GLY A 445 9.33 -0.98 -13.22
N TRP A 446 10.48 -0.64 -12.62
CA TRP A 446 11.35 0.39 -13.15
C TRP A 446 11.94 0.03 -14.52
N MET A 447 12.40 -1.21 -14.70
CA MET A 447 12.97 -1.64 -15.98
C MET A 447 11.92 -1.67 -17.09
N SER A 448 10.70 -2.12 -16.80
CA SER A 448 9.57 -2.08 -17.74
C SER A 448 9.22 -0.63 -18.12
N SER A 449 9.18 0.28 -17.14
CA SER A 449 8.96 1.71 -17.39
C SER A 449 10.04 2.32 -18.28
N TYR A 450 11.32 1.99 -18.05
CA TYR A 450 12.42 2.50 -18.88
C TYR A 450 12.36 2.04 -20.34
N VAL A 451 11.86 0.83 -20.61
CA VAL A 451 11.69 0.32 -21.97
C VAL A 451 10.32 0.65 -22.59
N GLY A 452 9.50 1.48 -21.92
CA GLY A 452 8.20 1.93 -22.43
C GLY A 452 7.02 0.99 -22.20
N GLN A 453 7.19 -0.06 -21.38
CA GLN A 453 6.15 -1.00 -20.97
C GLN A 453 5.44 -0.49 -19.71
N HIS A 454 4.67 0.58 -19.85
CA HIS A 454 4.10 1.33 -18.72
C HIS A 454 2.93 0.61 -18.02
N GLU A 455 2.00 0.00 -18.75
CA GLU A 455 0.93 -0.81 -18.13
C GLU A 455 1.50 -2.00 -17.32
N PRO A 456 2.39 -2.85 -17.88
CA PRO A 456 3.06 -3.88 -17.10
C PRO A 456 3.82 -3.34 -15.89
N ALA A 457 4.47 -2.17 -16.03
CA ALA A 457 5.16 -1.54 -14.90
C ALA A 457 4.19 -1.22 -13.74
N ILE A 458 2.98 -0.73 -14.03
CA ILE A 458 1.95 -0.46 -13.01
C ILE A 458 1.56 -1.73 -12.27
N GLU A 459 1.34 -2.84 -12.97
CA GLU A 459 1.00 -4.13 -12.35
C GLU A 459 2.13 -4.62 -11.43
N GLN A 460 3.37 -4.55 -11.90
CA GLN A 460 4.56 -4.97 -11.16
C GLN A 460 4.79 -4.11 -9.91
N PHE A 461 4.61 -2.79 -10.00
CA PHE A 461 4.69 -1.89 -8.85
C PHE A 461 3.60 -2.16 -7.82
N ASN A 462 2.35 -2.37 -8.26
CA ASN A 462 1.25 -2.73 -7.37
C ASN A 462 1.51 -4.07 -6.66
N TYR A 463 2.05 -5.06 -7.37
CA TYR A 463 2.42 -6.34 -6.78
C TYR A 463 3.57 -6.19 -5.75
N ALA A 464 4.56 -5.34 -6.04
CA ALA A 464 5.63 -5.03 -5.09
C ALA A 464 5.07 -4.39 -3.79
N MET A 465 4.11 -3.47 -3.89
CA MET A 465 3.40 -2.90 -2.73
C MET A 465 2.57 -3.96 -2.00
N ARG A 466 1.97 -4.93 -2.71
CA ARG A 466 1.20 -6.00 -2.07
C ARG A 466 2.07 -6.95 -1.25
N LEU A 467 3.29 -7.22 -1.70
CA LEU A 467 4.30 -7.99 -0.96
C LEU A 467 4.88 -7.22 0.23
N ASN A 468 4.86 -5.89 0.19
CA ASN A 468 5.47 -5.02 1.20
C ASN A 468 4.57 -3.82 1.55
N PRO A 469 3.36 -4.06 2.10
CA PRO A 469 2.31 -3.05 2.22
C PRO A 469 2.59 -1.89 3.19
N LEU A 470 3.46 -2.10 4.17
CA LEU A 470 3.83 -1.10 5.18
C LEU A 470 5.29 -0.63 5.01
N ASP A 471 5.88 -0.80 3.82
CA ASP A 471 7.27 -0.41 3.58
C ASP A 471 7.48 1.10 3.79
N PRO A 472 8.39 1.52 4.70
CA PRO A 472 8.76 2.93 4.85
C PRO A 472 9.34 3.54 3.55
N HIS A 473 9.90 2.70 2.67
CA HIS A 473 10.46 3.12 1.38
C HIS A 473 9.47 3.02 0.21
N THR A 474 8.18 2.80 0.48
CA THR A 474 7.09 2.76 -0.53
C THR A 474 7.08 3.97 -1.46
N PHE A 475 7.59 5.13 -1.02
CA PHE A 475 7.69 6.34 -1.84
C PHE A 475 8.43 6.11 -3.18
N GLN A 476 9.35 5.15 -3.25
CA GLN A 476 10.04 4.79 -4.48
C GLN A 476 9.10 4.10 -5.49
N VAL A 477 8.23 3.22 -5.01
CA VAL A 477 7.22 2.52 -5.82
C VAL A 477 6.13 3.48 -6.27
N GLU A 478 5.67 4.35 -5.37
CA GLU A 478 4.69 5.41 -5.69
C GLU A 478 5.23 6.38 -6.74
N CYS A 479 6.52 6.71 -6.69
CA CYS A 479 7.17 7.50 -7.74
C CYS A 479 7.20 6.74 -9.08
N GLY A 480 7.49 5.43 -9.07
CA GLY A 480 7.40 4.60 -10.27
C GLY A 480 6.00 4.57 -10.89
N LEU A 481 4.96 4.44 -10.06
CA LEU A 481 3.55 4.53 -10.46
C LEU A 481 3.20 5.90 -11.04
N ALA A 482 3.76 6.98 -10.47
CA ALA A 482 3.59 8.33 -11.01
C ALA A 482 4.16 8.44 -12.43
N PHE A 483 5.40 8.02 -12.65
CA PHE A 483 6.02 8.05 -13.99
C PHE A 483 5.28 7.17 -14.99
N ALA A 484 4.94 5.93 -14.63
CA ALA A 484 4.23 5.03 -15.53
C ALA A 484 2.86 5.61 -15.96
N ASN A 485 2.09 6.19 -15.02
CA ASN A 485 0.83 6.85 -15.37
C ASN A 485 1.04 8.16 -16.17
N PHE A 486 2.13 8.89 -15.90
CA PHE A 486 2.48 10.10 -16.63
C PHE A 486 2.73 9.81 -18.10
N PHE A 487 3.53 8.76 -18.42
CA PHE A 487 3.80 8.37 -19.81
C PHE A 487 2.56 7.85 -20.53
N LEU A 488 1.60 7.29 -19.79
CA LEU A 488 0.27 6.94 -20.31
C LEU A 488 -0.67 8.15 -20.43
N ARG A 489 -0.17 9.37 -20.21
CA ARG A 489 -0.92 10.64 -20.24
C ARG A 489 -2.08 10.69 -19.23
N ARG A 490 -2.01 9.89 -18.17
CA ARG A 490 -2.97 9.88 -17.04
C ARG A 490 -2.52 10.86 -15.96
N PHE A 491 -2.39 12.13 -16.34
CA PHE A 491 -1.66 13.14 -15.54
C PHE A 491 -2.23 13.34 -14.13
N GLU A 492 -3.55 13.29 -13.93
CA GLU A 492 -4.15 13.42 -12.59
C GLU A 492 -3.86 12.22 -11.68
N ILE A 493 -3.90 11.01 -12.25
CA ILE A 493 -3.55 9.78 -11.52
C ILE A 493 -2.06 9.80 -11.18
N ALA A 494 -1.22 10.20 -12.14
CA ALA A 494 0.21 10.36 -11.96
C ALA A 494 0.53 11.37 -10.85
N LEU A 495 -0.14 12.53 -10.85
CA LEU A 495 0.00 13.55 -9.84
C LEU A 495 -0.36 13.03 -8.45
N SER A 496 -1.49 12.30 -8.32
CA SER A 496 -1.89 11.68 -7.06
C SER A 496 -0.80 10.78 -6.48
N TRP A 497 -0.17 9.95 -7.32
CA TRP A 497 0.94 9.10 -6.91
C TRP A 497 2.21 9.88 -6.57
N ALA A 498 2.54 10.92 -7.35
CA ALA A 498 3.69 11.78 -7.06
C ALA A 498 3.52 12.50 -5.72
N THR A 499 2.31 12.99 -5.40
CA THR A 499 2.00 13.61 -4.11
C THR A 499 2.12 12.62 -2.96
N LYS A 500 1.65 11.37 -3.10
CA LYS A 500 1.82 10.33 -2.08
C LYS A 500 3.30 10.02 -1.80
N SER A 501 4.10 9.93 -2.85
CA SER A 501 5.56 9.74 -2.74
C SER A 501 6.21 10.90 -1.95
N LEU A 502 5.88 12.14 -2.30
CA LEU A 502 6.42 13.34 -1.63
C LEU A 502 5.89 13.55 -0.21
N ALA A 503 4.68 13.08 0.12
CA ALA A 503 4.17 13.12 1.47
C ALA A 503 5.00 12.23 2.43
N ARG A 504 5.62 11.16 1.92
CA ARG A 504 6.51 10.29 2.68
C ARG A 504 7.95 10.80 2.68
N GLN A 505 8.45 11.23 1.52
CA GLN A 505 9.80 11.78 1.38
C GLN A 505 9.78 13.08 0.59
N ASN A 506 9.73 14.19 1.33
CA ASN A 506 9.48 15.52 0.78
C ASN A 506 10.60 16.04 -0.14
N SER A 507 11.83 15.56 0.04
CA SER A 507 13.01 15.92 -0.77
C SER A 507 13.38 14.86 -1.80
N TYR A 508 12.49 13.92 -2.12
CA TYR A 508 12.79 12.89 -3.11
C TYR A 508 12.82 13.47 -4.53
N GLY A 509 14.03 13.66 -5.08
CA GLY A 509 14.25 14.30 -6.39
C GLY A 509 13.43 13.69 -7.54
N PRO A 510 13.37 12.36 -7.72
CA PRO A 510 12.50 11.75 -8.73
C PRO A 510 11.01 12.07 -8.54
N GLY A 511 10.52 12.08 -7.29
CA GLY A 511 9.14 12.45 -6.97
C GLY A 511 8.83 13.92 -7.30
N LEU A 512 9.77 14.83 -7.01
CA LEU A 512 9.65 16.25 -7.35
C LEU A 512 9.57 16.45 -8.87
N ARG A 513 10.39 15.73 -9.64
CA ARG A 513 10.34 15.76 -11.11
C ARG A 513 9.03 15.22 -11.66
N ALA A 514 8.51 14.12 -11.11
CA ALA A 514 7.22 13.56 -11.52
C ALA A 514 6.08 14.56 -11.25
N ALA A 515 6.01 15.14 -10.04
CA ALA A 515 5.00 16.13 -9.69
C ALA A 515 5.10 17.40 -10.57
N MET A 516 6.32 17.92 -10.78
CA MET A 516 6.60 19.05 -11.66
C MET A 516 6.07 18.80 -13.07
N ALA A 517 6.39 17.64 -13.65
CA ALA A 517 5.93 17.27 -14.98
C ALA A 517 4.39 17.15 -15.04
N CYS A 518 3.77 16.53 -14.04
CA CYS A 518 2.31 16.41 -13.99
C CYS A 518 1.61 17.77 -13.89
N TYR A 519 2.07 18.65 -13.00
CA TYR A 519 1.50 20.00 -12.88
C TYR A 519 1.64 20.78 -14.18
N ALA A 520 2.79 20.69 -14.85
CA ALA A 520 3.02 21.37 -16.12
C ALA A 520 2.05 20.87 -17.22
N MET A 521 1.87 19.56 -17.36
CA MET A 521 0.94 18.98 -18.35
C MET A 521 -0.54 19.21 -18.03
N LEU A 522 -0.87 19.56 -16.77
CA LEU A 522 -2.20 19.96 -16.33
C LEU A 522 -2.43 21.48 -16.37
N ASP A 523 -1.52 22.23 -17.02
CA ASP A 523 -1.56 23.71 -17.12
C ASP A 523 -1.51 24.44 -15.76
N ARG A 524 -0.98 23.76 -14.73
CA ARG A 524 -0.77 24.31 -13.38
C ARG A 524 0.66 24.81 -13.22
N ILE A 525 1.04 25.77 -14.06
CA ILE A 525 2.44 26.21 -14.21
C ILE A 525 3.06 26.74 -12.92
N ALA A 526 2.30 27.47 -12.09
CA ALA A 526 2.79 27.98 -10.80
C ALA A 526 3.18 26.84 -9.84
N ASP A 527 2.38 25.77 -9.78
CA ASP A 527 2.67 24.59 -8.97
C ASP A 527 3.89 23.83 -9.50
N ALA A 528 4.04 23.74 -10.83
CA ALA A 528 5.20 23.14 -11.47
C ALA A 528 6.50 23.90 -11.13
N GLN A 529 6.49 25.23 -11.19
CA GLN A 529 7.62 26.07 -10.82
C GLN A 529 7.97 25.97 -9.33
N MET A 530 6.97 25.80 -8.47
CA MET A 530 7.20 25.51 -7.04
C MET A 530 7.92 24.18 -6.84
N MET A 531 7.58 23.14 -7.61
CA MET A 531 8.31 21.86 -7.54
C MET A 531 9.74 22.01 -8.07
N LEU A 532 9.98 22.81 -9.11
CA LEU A 532 11.33 23.10 -9.62
C LEU A 532 12.18 23.84 -8.58
N ALA A 533 11.61 24.82 -7.87
CA ALA A 533 12.30 25.53 -6.80
C ALA A 533 12.72 24.57 -5.68
N ARG A 534 11.80 23.72 -5.22
CA ARG A 534 12.08 22.68 -4.23
C ARG A 534 13.13 21.67 -4.68
N LEU A 535 13.15 21.31 -5.96
CA LEU A 535 14.16 20.42 -6.52
C LEU A 535 15.55 21.06 -6.45
N ARG A 536 15.67 22.36 -6.70
CA ARG A 536 16.95 23.09 -6.57
C ARG A 536 17.45 23.15 -5.14
N GLU A 537 16.55 23.25 -4.16
CA GLU A 537 16.92 23.23 -2.73
C GLU A 537 17.58 21.92 -2.29
N THR A 538 17.35 20.81 -3.01
CA THR A 538 18.05 19.54 -2.74
C THR A 538 19.47 19.49 -3.33
N GLY A 539 19.94 20.58 -3.97
CA GLY A 539 21.20 20.62 -4.70
C GLY A 539 21.12 19.99 -6.09
N ASP A 540 19.92 19.67 -6.58
CA ASP A 540 19.73 19.09 -7.90
C ASP A 540 19.86 20.18 -8.98
N ASP A 541 20.76 19.94 -9.91
CA ASP A 541 21.20 20.89 -10.93
C ASP A 541 20.56 20.60 -12.31
N LEU A 542 19.30 20.19 -12.29
CA LEU A 542 18.52 19.79 -13.46
C LEU A 542 18.50 20.87 -14.55
N THR A 543 18.94 20.47 -15.74
CA THR A 543 18.70 21.15 -17.01
C THR A 543 18.19 20.14 -18.04
N ILE A 544 17.59 20.61 -19.13
CA ILE A 544 17.09 19.73 -20.20
C ILE A 544 18.25 18.94 -20.83
N SER A 545 19.39 19.58 -21.05
CA SER A 545 20.61 18.96 -21.59
C SER A 545 21.14 17.87 -20.68
N ARG A 546 21.17 18.09 -19.36
CA ARG A 546 21.57 17.08 -18.38
C ARG A 546 20.55 15.95 -18.27
N PHE A 547 19.27 16.27 -18.34
CA PHE A 547 18.21 15.26 -18.34
C PHE A 547 18.34 14.28 -19.51
N LYS A 548 18.56 14.80 -20.73
CA LYS A 548 18.76 14.00 -21.96
C LYS A 548 19.91 13.01 -21.84
N VAL A 549 20.96 13.36 -21.10
CA VAL A 549 22.11 12.48 -20.87
C VAL A 549 21.88 11.54 -19.69
N ARG A 550 21.21 11.98 -18.61
CA ARG A 550 21.14 11.26 -17.33
C ARG A 550 20.09 10.16 -17.28
N MET A 551 18.91 10.33 -17.88
CA MET A 551 17.81 9.39 -17.65
C MET A 551 17.89 8.15 -18.55
N PRO A 552 17.45 6.97 -18.08
CA PRO A 552 17.60 5.69 -18.78
C PRO A 552 16.41 5.28 -19.69
N TYR A 553 15.47 6.19 -19.98
CA TYR A 553 14.32 5.88 -20.84
C TYR A 553 14.80 5.49 -22.25
N GLN A 554 14.16 4.53 -22.91
CA GLN A 554 14.56 4.08 -24.25
C GLN A 554 13.58 4.54 -25.33
N ARG A 555 12.32 4.77 -24.95
CA ARG A 555 11.27 5.23 -25.87
C ARG A 555 11.38 6.74 -26.06
N ARG A 556 11.55 7.16 -27.31
CA ARG A 556 11.70 8.58 -27.68
C ARG A 556 10.48 9.43 -27.29
N GLU A 557 9.28 8.89 -27.45
CA GLU A 557 8.03 9.59 -27.09
C GLU A 557 7.97 9.94 -25.59
N ASP A 558 8.47 9.06 -24.72
CA ASP A 558 8.52 9.27 -23.28
C ASP A 558 9.48 10.41 -22.92
N TYR A 559 10.65 10.45 -23.58
CA TYR A 559 11.59 11.57 -23.44
C TYR A 559 10.99 12.89 -23.90
N ASP A 560 10.38 12.91 -25.08
CA ASP A 560 9.85 14.14 -25.67
C ASP A 560 8.74 14.72 -24.79
N LEU A 561 7.88 13.85 -24.21
CA LEU A 561 6.83 14.26 -23.28
C LEU A 561 7.39 14.85 -21.97
N LEU A 562 8.41 14.24 -21.37
CA LEU A 562 9.03 14.81 -20.16
C LEU A 562 9.76 16.12 -20.44
N ILE A 563 10.45 16.22 -21.58
CA ILE A 563 11.13 17.46 -21.99
C ILE A 563 10.12 18.58 -22.22
N GLU A 564 8.99 18.30 -22.88
CA GLU A 564 7.89 19.24 -23.05
C GLU A 564 7.40 19.75 -21.69
N ALA A 565 7.07 18.85 -20.76
CA ALA A 565 6.62 19.20 -19.42
C ALA A 565 7.66 20.04 -18.65
N PHE A 566 8.95 19.72 -18.78
CA PHE A 566 10.03 20.47 -18.12
C PHE A 566 10.20 21.86 -18.72
N ARG A 567 10.07 22.03 -20.03
CA ARG A 567 10.06 23.36 -20.66
C ARG A 567 8.90 24.21 -20.16
N LEU A 568 7.70 23.64 -20.10
CA LEU A 568 6.52 24.31 -19.55
C LEU A 568 6.73 24.72 -18.09
N ALA A 569 7.41 23.88 -17.30
CA ALA A 569 7.76 24.19 -15.91
C ALA A 569 8.88 25.23 -15.73
N GLY A 570 9.53 25.67 -16.81
CA GLY A 570 10.63 26.65 -16.76
C GLY A 570 11.99 26.05 -16.40
N VAL A 571 12.21 24.75 -16.66
CA VAL A 571 13.53 24.12 -16.52
C VAL A 571 14.49 24.71 -17.57
N PRO A 572 15.71 25.15 -17.18
CA PRO A 572 16.70 25.67 -18.13
C PRO A 572 17.14 24.62 -19.15
N GLU A 573 17.53 25.06 -20.35
CA GLU A 573 18.05 24.19 -21.42
C GLU A 573 19.33 23.44 -21.05
#